data_AF-A0A8T4QYP8-F1
#
_entry.id   AF-A0A8T4QYP8-F1
#
_cell.length_a   1.000
_cell.length_b   1.000
_cell.length_c   1.000
_cell.angle_alpha   90.00
_cell.angle_beta   90.00
_cell.angle_gamma   90.00
#
_symmetry.space_group_name_H-M   'P 1'
#
loop_
_entity.id
_entity.type
_entity.pdbx_description
1 polymer ?
#
loop_
_entity_poly.entity_id
_entity_poly.type
_entity_poly.pdbx_seq_one_letter_code
_entity_poly.pdbx_strand_id
1 'polypeptide(L)' 'MQNKKILLLLFIIFVLALTLRFLYFPNNIYFGFDQARDAFASLEIVFGEFRVVGPPTSVDGWFHGPLYYYLYAPL' A
#
# COMPACT_ATOMS: atom_id res chain seq x y z
N MET A 1 -17.29 28.26 -14.67
CA MET A 1 -16.54 27.56 -15.75
C MET A 1 -15.08 27.27 -15.40
N GLN A 2 -14.33 28.17 -14.74
CA GLN A 2 -12.93 27.94 -14.34
C GLN A 2 -12.72 26.67 -13.50
N ASN A 3 -13.56 26.40 -12.51
CA ASN A 3 -13.42 25.22 -11.65
C ASN A 3 -13.51 23.89 -12.41
N LYS A 4 -14.29 23.83 -13.49
CA LYS A 4 -14.38 22.63 -14.34
C LYS A 4 -13.08 22.39 -15.12
N LYS A 5 -12.41 23.47 -15.57
CA LYS A 5 -11.10 23.37 -16.25
C LYS A 5 -10.01 22.93 -15.28
N ILE A 6 -10.02 23.44 -14.05
CA ILE A 6 -9.08 23.02 -12.99
C ILE A 6 -9.30 21.55 -12.65
N LEU A 7 -10.55 21.13 -12.44
CA LEU A 7 -10.86 19.74 -12.14
C LEU A 7 -10.43 18.80 -13.29
N LEU A 8 -10.67 19.20 -14.54
CA LEU A 8 -10.22 18.45 -15.71
C LEU A 8 -8.70 18.34 -15.76
N LEU A 9 -7.98 19.43 -15.48
CA LEU A 9 -6.52 19.42 -15.42
C LEU A 9 -6.00 18.47 -14.33
N LEU A 10 -6.56 18.55 -13.12
CA LEU A 10 -6.20 17.65 -12.01
C LEU A 10 -6.50 16.19 -12.35
N PHE A 11 -7.63 15.93 -13.02
CA PHE A 11 -7.99 14.59 -13.47
C PHE A 11 -6.98 14.06 -14.49
N ILE A 12 -6.57 14.88 -15.47
CA ILE A 12 -5.54 14.50 -16.45
C ILE A 12 -4.22 14.20 -15.76
N ILE A 13 -3.79 15.05 -14.81
CA ILE A 13 -2.56 14.84 -14.03
C ILE A 13 -2.65 13.52 -13.26
N PHE A 14 -3.78 13.24 -12.61
CA PHE A 14 -4.00 12.01 -11.87
C PHE A 14 -3.91 10.77 -12.78
N VAL A 15 -4.62 10.78 -13.92
CA VAL A 15 -4.62 9.65 -14.87
C VAL A 15 -3.23 9.44 -15.46
N LEU A 16 -2.51 10.51 -15.81
CA LEU A 16 -1.14 10.43 -16.30
C LEU A 16 -0.22 9.82 -15.24
N ALA A 17 -0.27 10.31 -14.00
CA ALA A 17 0.55 9.81 -12.91
C ALA A 17 0.27 8.33 -12.62
N LEU A 18 -1.01 7.94 -12.61
CA LEU A 18 -1.42 6.54 -12.40
C LEU A 18 -0.93 5.64 -13.53
N THR A 19 -1.05 6.11 -14.78
CA THR A 19 -0.60 5.38 -15.97
C THR A 19 0.92 5.16 -15.92
N LEU A 20 1.70 6.21 -15.65
CA LEU A 20 3.14 6.11 -15.50
C LEU A 20 3.52 5.17 -14.34
N ARG A 21 2.82 5.26 -13.20
CA ARG A 21 3.05 4.38 -12.06
C ARG A 21 2.92 2.91 -12.45
N PHE A 22 1.86 2.52 -13.14
CA PHE A 22 1.65 1.12 -13.56
C PHE A 22 2.54 0.69 -14.72
N LEU A 23 2.83 1.57 -15.68
CA LEU A 23 3.72 1.27 -16.80
C LEU A 23 5.14 0.89 -16.33
N TYR A 24 5.64 1.57 -15.29
CA TYR A 24 6.96 1.31 -14.73
C TYR A 24 6.94 0.45 -13.45
N PHE A 25 5.76 0.04 -12.96
CA PHE A 25 5.60 -0.75 -11.74
C PHE A 25 6.46 -2.02 -11.72
N PRO A 26 6.51 -2.85 -12.79
CA PRO A 26 7.26 -4.10 -12.75
C PRO A 26 8.77 -3.92 -12.55
N ASN A 27 9.33 -2.82 -13.04
CA ASN A 27 10.77 -2.57 -13.03
C ASN A 27 11.23 -1.70 -11.85
N ASN A 28 10.29 -1.07 -11.12
CA ASN A 28 10.58 -0.12 -10.04
C ASN A 28 10.16 -0.64 -8.66
N ILE A 29 9.85 -1.94 -8.52
CA ILE A 29 9.54 -2.54 -7.23
C ILE A 29 10.73 -3.34 -6.74
N TYR A 30 11.37 -2.79 -5.73
CA TYR A 30 12.14 -3.57 -4.79
C TYR A 30 11.16 -4.26 -3.84
N PHE A 31 11.27 -5.59 -3.71
CA PHE A 31 10.55 -6.37 -2.71
C PHE A 31 11.53 -6.75 -1.59
N GLY A 32 11.64 -5.86 -0.61
CA GLY A 32 12.56 -5.95 0.51
C GLY A 32 12.02 -6.75 1.68
N PHE A 33 12.85 -6.83 2.72
CA PHE A 33 12.55 -7.58 3.94
C PHE A 33 11.22 -7.17 4.58
N ASP A 34 10.97 -5.87 4.77
CA ASP A 34 9.73 -5.39 5.40
C ASP A 34 8.49 -5.78 4.59
N GLN A 35 8.55 -5.64 3.25
CA GLN A 35 7.44 -6.02 2.37
C GLN A 35 7.20 -7.53 2.40
N ALA A 36 8.26 -8.34 2.44
CA ALA A 36 8.14 -9.79 2.55
C ALA A 36 7.51 -10.20 3.88
N ARG A 37 8.03 -9.68 4.99
CA ARG A 37 7.49 -9.92 6.35
C ARG A 37 6.01 -9.57 6.42
N ASP A 38 5.64 -8.39 5.92
CA ASP A 38 4.27 -7.90 6.01
C ASP A 38 3.32 -8.67 5.08
N ALA A 39 3.81 -9.14 3.94
CA ALA A 39 3.05 -10.02 3.05
C ALA A 39 2.77 -11.39 3.71
N PHE A 40 3.76 -12.00 4.36
CA PHE A 40 3.56 -13.25 5.10
C PHE A 40 2.58 -13.07 6.27
N ALA A 41 2.73 -12.00 7.03
CA ALA A 41 1.81 -11.65 8.11
C ALA A 41 0.36 -11.50 7.62
N SER A 42 0.18 -10.87 6.46
CA SER A 42 -1.13 -10.67 5.85
C SER A 42 -1.70 -11.99 5.30
N LEU A 43 -0.85 -12.87 4.77
CA LEU A 43 -1.24 -14.20 4.31
C LEU A 43 -1.69 -15.11 5.47
N GLU A 44 -1.01 -15.08 6.61
CA GLU A 44 -1.40 -15.82 7.80
C GLU A 44 -2.79 -15.40 8.31
N ILE A 45 -3.12 -14.10 8.24
CA ILE A 45 -4.46 -13.60 8.58
C ILE A 45 -5.55 -14.25 7.72
N VAL A 46 -5.29 -14.45 6.42
CA VAL A 46 -6.23 -15.14 5.51
C VAL A 46 -6.48 -16.58 5.96
N PHE A 47 -5.48 -17.24 6.55
CA PHE A 47 -5.60 -18.57 7.11
C PHE A 47 -6.17 -18.61 8.53
N GLY A 48 -6.63 -17.47 9.06
CA GLY A 48 -7.33 -17.39 10.35
C GLY A 48 -6.47 -16.90 11.51
N GLU A 49 -5.19 -16.57 11.28
CA GLU A 49 -4.30 -16.05 12.31
C GLU A 49 -4.54 -14.55 12.54
N PHE A 50 -5.54 -14.23 13.36
CA PHE A 50 -5.90 -12.85 13.66
C PHE A 50 -4.78 -12.13 14.45
N ARG A 51 -4.35 -10.97 13.93
CA ARG A 51 -3.31 -10.12 14.54
C ARG A 51 -3.90 -8.82 15.08
N VAL A 52 -3.63 -8.52 16.35
CA VAL A 52 -4.02 -7.25 17.00
C VAL A 52 -2.87 -6.22 17.08
N VAL A 53 -1.65 -6.65 16.78
CA VAL A 53 -0.46 -5.79 16.68
C VAL A 53 -0.05 -5.71 15.22
N GLY A 54 0.21 -4.49 14.72
CA GLY A 54 0.67 -4.27 13.34
C GLY A 54 2.18 -4.47 13.15
N PRO A 55 2.73 -4.08 12.00
CA PRO A 55 4.16 -4.23 11.71
C PRO A 55 5.02 -3.33 12.58
N PRO A 56 6.21 -3.81 12.99
CA PRO A 56 7.16 -3.00 13.75
C PRO A 56 7.62 -1.81 12.91
N THR A 57 7.92 -0.71 13.58
CA THR A 57 8.55 0.46 12.97
C THR A 57 10.07 0.35 13.07
N SER A 58 10.80 1.32 12.51
CA SER A 58 12.24 1.45 12.74
C SER A 58 12.61 1.80 14.20
N VAL A 59 11.63 2.18 15.03
CA VAL A 59 11.79 2.40 16.46
C VAL A 59 11.41 1.12 17.21
N ASP A 60 12.35 0.58 17.98
CA ASP A 60 12.15 -0.65 18.74
C ASP A 60 10.97 -0.51 19.72
N GLY A 61 10.12 -1.54 19.76
CA GLY A 61 8.93 -1.60 20.60
C GLY A 61 7.74 -0.80 20.08
N TRP A 62 7.86 -0.12 18.94
CA TRP A 62 6.76 0.62 18.31
C TRP A 62 6.22 -0.13 17.12
N PHE A 63 4.88 -0.16 17.00
CA PHE A 63 4.16 -0.91 15.97
C PHE A 63 3.11 -0.01 15.31
N HIS A 64 2.89 -0.21 14.00
CA HIS A 64 1.77 0.39 13.31
C HIS A 64 0.45 -0.24 13.77
N GLY A 65 -0.67 0.39 13.41
CA GLY A 65 -1.99 -0.18 13.67
C GLY A 65 -2.20 -1.52 12.94
N PRO A 66 -2.94 -2.47 13.54
CA PRO A 66 -3.13 -3.81 12.99
C PRO A 66 -3.80 -3.80 11.62
N LEU A 67 -4.67 -2.81 11.35
CA LEU A 67 -5.33 -2.60 10.06
C LEU A 67 -4.37 -2.61 8.86
N TYR A 68 -3.08 -2.28 9.08
CA TYR A 68 -2.06 -2.39 8.06
C TYR A 68 -2.06 -3.76 7.38
N TYR A 69 -2.03 -4.85 8.15
CA TYR A 69 -2.00 -6.19 7.57
C TYR A 69 -3.33 -6.57 6.88
N TYR A 70 -4.46 -6.14 7.42
CA TYR A 70 -5.78 -6.45 6.85
C TYR A 70 -6.06 -5.71 5.54
N LEU A 71 -5.38 -4.59 5.28
CA LEU A 71 -5.46 -3.91 3.98
C LEU A 71 -4.73 -4.70 2.87
N TYR A 72 -3.69 -5.45 3.22
CA TYR A 72 -2.92 -6.28 2.28
C TYR A 72 -3.35 -7.74 2.25
N ALA A 73 -4.03 -8.21 3.30
CA ALA A 73 -4.66 -9.52 3.31
C ALA A 73 -5.67 -9.55 2.17
N PRO A 74 -5.52 -10.44 1.17
CA PRO A 74 -6.47 -10.52 0.09
C PRO A 74 -7.87 -10.83 0.63
N LEU A 75 -8.88 -10.20 0.02
CA LEU A 75 -10.22 -10.79 -0.06
C LEU A 75 -10.14 -12.14 -0.77
#